data_AF-A0A5F2GKA4-F1
#
_entry.id   AF-A0A5F2GKA4-F1
#
_cell.length_a   1.000
_cell.length_b   1.000
_cell.length_c   1.000
_cell.angle_alpha   90.00
_cell.angle_beta   90.00
_cell.angle_gamma   90.00
#
_symmetry.space_group_name_H-M   'P 1'
#
loop_
_entity.id
_entity.type
_entity.pdbx_description
1 polymer ?
#
loop_
_entity_poly.entity_id
_entity_poly.type
_entity_poly.pdbx_seq_one_letter_code
_entity_poly.pdbx_strand_id
1 'polypeptide(L)'
;MSAAAAGLTGAKSAYSDEVLQKSTIQLLQTQMRANRAIAWSNIIRRLGDSDASYPMALALSDLEEYYRAGTIPGALLKAQATISAAEQSAQDDKQEAIVYQISKAPAQVLLRNALAPGGKYNTELEKKLLIALKSHPDVKVKLAVIVSDPRYSELAAELARDIGLIP
;
A
#
# COMPACT_ATOMS: atom_id res chain seq x y z
N MET A 1 8.89 14.60 52.06
CA MET A 1 8.23 14.93 50.77
C MET A 1 8.67 14.04 49.61
N SER A 2 9.94 13.60 49.54
CA SER A 2 10.43 12.76 48.43
C SER A 2 9.87 11.34 48.38
N ALA A 3 9.55 10.71 49.52
CA ALA A 3 8.98 9.36 49.56
C ALA A 3 7.53 9.30 49.04
N ALA A 4 6.71 10.31 49.33
CA ALA A 4 5.35 10.41 48.80
C ALA A 4 5.34 10.69 47.29
N ALA A 5 6.27 11.51 46.81
CA ALA A 5 6.46 11.77 45.38
C ALA A 5 6.97 10.54 44.62
N ALA A 6 7.89 9.77 45.21
CA ALA A 6 8.36 8.50 44.66
C ALA A 6 7.26 7.43 44.65
N GLY A 7 6.45 7.34 45.71
CA GLY A 7 5.31 6.42 45.80
C GLY A 7 4.21 6.72 44.78
N LEU A 8 3.85 7.99 44.59
CA LEU A 8 2.86 8.40 43.59
C LEU A 8 3.35 8.16 42.15
N THR A 9 4.62 8.43 41.88
CA THR A 9 5.23 8.20 40.57
C THR A 9 5.35 6.71 40.28
N GLY A 10 5.80 5.92 41.25
CA GLY A 10 5.88 4.45 41.15
C GLY A 10 4.51 3.80 40.94
N ALA A 11 3.49 4.24 41.68
CA ALA A 11 2.12 3.76 41.50
C ALA A 11 1.56 4.11 40.10
N LYS A 12 1.83 5.32 39.60
CA LYS A 12 1.41 5.73 38.25
C LYS A 12 2.13 4.94 37.15
N SER A 13 3.42 4.68 37.32
CA SER A 13 4.21 3.86 36.37
C SER A 13 3.70 2.43 36.33
N ALA A 14 3.59 1.77 37.50
CA ALA A 14 3.10 0.40 37.59
C ALA A 14 1.70 0.23 37.00
N TYR A 15 0.80 1.20 37.27
CA TYR A 15 -0.53 1.21 36.66
C TYR A 15 -0.48 1.34 35.14
N SER A 16 0.40 2.20 34.61
CA SER A 16 0.54 2.40 33.16
C SER A 16 1.08 1.14 32.48
N ASP A 17 2.05 0.46 33.09
CA ASP A 17 2.62 -0.78 32.59
C ASP A 17 1.59 -1.92 32.59
N GLU A 18 0.79 -2.04 33.66
CA GLU A 18 -0.31 -3.00 33.72
C GLU A 18 -1.38 -2.75 32.67
N VAL A 19 -1.77 -1.48 32.46
CA VAL A 19 -2.75 -1.11 31.43
C VAL A 19 -2.19 -1.41 30.04
N LEU A 20 -0.92 -1.10 29.77
CA LEU A 20 -0.26 -1.40 28.51
C LEU A 20 -0.17 -2.91 28.27
N GLN A 21 0.19 -3.69 29.29
CA GLN A 21 0.27 -5.14 29.21
C GLN A 21 -1.09 -5.76 28.92
N LYS A 22 -2.13 -5.38 29.67
CA LYS A 22 -3.51 -5.86 29.45
C LYS A 22 -4.00 -5.51 28.05
N SER A 23 -3.78 -4.27 27.61
CA SER A 23 -4.16 -3.81 26.27
C SER A 23 -3.43 -4.59 25.18
N THR A 24 -2.14 -4.88 25.38
CA THR A 24 -1.33 -5.68 24.43
C THR A 24 -1.82 -7.11 24.35
N ILE A 25 -2.09 -7.76 25.48
CA ILE A 25 -2.65 -9.12 25.52
C ILE A 25 -4.00 -9.16 24.81
N GLN A 26 -4.88 -8.19 25.09
CA GLN A 26 -6.20 -8.11 24.45
C GLN A 26 -6.09 -7.88 22.94
N LEU A 27 -5.16 -7.03 22.50
CA LEU A 27 -4.87 -6.80 21.09
C LEU A 27 -4.39 -8.10 20.42
N LEU A 28 -3.44 -8.80 21.02
CA LEU A 28 -2.92 -10.07 20.51
C LEU A 28 -4.01 -11.14 20.43
N GLN A 29 -4.84 -11.28 21.47
CA GLN A 29 -5.98 -12.21 21.46
C GLN A 29 -6.99 -11.86 20.36
N THR A 30 -7.19 -10.58 20.09
CA THR A 30 -8.07 -10.11 19.01
C THR A 30 -7.46 -10.43 17.65
N GLN A 31 -6.16 -10.19 17.46
CA GLN A 31 -5.44 -10.58 16.25
C GLN A 31 -5.46 -12.09 16.02
N MET A 32 -5.25 -12.91 17.06
CA MET A 32 -5.34 -14.38 16.99
C MET A 32 -6.72 -14.84 16.52
N ARG A 33 -7.79 -14.24 17.06
CA ARG A 33 -9.18 -14.53 16.64
C ARG A 33 -9.44 -14.13 15.19
N ALA A 34 -9.00 -12.93 14.78
CA ALA A 34 -9.12 -12.48 13.40
C ALA A 34 -8.35 -13.39 12.43
N ASN A 35 -7.12 -13.77 12.78
CA ASN A 35 -6.30 -14.68 11.98
C ASN A 35 -6.97 -16.04 11.81
N ARG A 36 -7.53 -16.60 12.89
CA ARG A 36 -8.29 -17.84 12.85
C ARG A 36 -9.55 -17.73 11.99
N ALA A 37 -10.31 -16.65 12.11
CA ALA A 37 -11.50 -16.44 11.29
C ALA A 37 -11.17 -16.42 9.79
N ILE A 38 -10.05 -15.79 9.40
CA ILE A 38 -9.56 -15.79 8.02
C ILE A 38 -9.20 -17.22 7.58
N ALA A 39 -8.39 -17.94 8.34
CA ALA A 39 -7.99 -19.31 8.00
C ALA A 39 -9.21 -20.26 7.92
N TRP A 40 -10.16 -20.13 8.84
CA TRP A 40 -11.40 -20.90 8.83
C TRP A 40 -12.26 -20.60 7.60
N SER A 41 -12.35 -19.34 7.19
CA SER A 41 -13.09 -18.96 5.97
C SER A 41 -12.52 -19.63 4.72
N ASN A 42 -11.20 -19.81 4.66
CA ASN A 42 -10.56 -20.54 3.57
C ASN A 42 -10.89 -22.04 3.60
N ILE A 43 -10.85 -22.67 4.79
CA ILE A 43 -11.24 -24.08 4.96
C ILE A 43 -12.68 -24.30 4.49
N ILE A 44 -13.62 -23.47 4.96
CA ILE A 44 -15.03 -23.59 4.60
C ILE A 44 -15.25 -23.40 3.11
N ARG A 45 -14.55 -22.45 2.47
CA ARG A 45 -14.65 -22.21 1.03
C ARG A 45 -14.19 -23.42 0.21
N ARG A 46 -13.19 -24.17 0.69
CA ARG A 46 -12.62 -25.33 0.00
C ARG A 46 -13.31 -26.65 0.34
N LEU A 47 -14.11 -26.69 1.40
CA LEU A 47 -14.80 -27.91 1.84
C LEU A 47 -15.82 -28.42 0.82
N GLY A 48 -16.31 -27.56 -0.08
CA GLY A 48 -17.19 -27.95 -1.18
C GLY A 48 -16.46 -28.49 -2.43
N ASP A 49 -15.13 -28.45 -2.43
CA ASP A 49 -14.33 -28.93 -3.56
C ASP A 49 -14.26 -30.47 -3.58
N SER A 50 -14.10 -31.05 -4.77
CA SER A 50 -13.91 -32.50 -4.90
C SER A 50 -12.59 -32.97 -4.28
N ASP A 51 -12.51 -34.26 -3.91
CA ASP A 51 -11.28 -34.87 -3.36
C ASP A 51 -10.06 -34.72 -4.27
N ALA A 52 -10.26 -34.61 -5.59
CA ALA A 52 -9.20 -34.35 -6.55
C ALA A 52 -8.62 -32.93 -6.45
N SER A 53 -9.44 -31.95 -6.05
CA SER A 53 -9.07 -30.53 -5.92
C SER A 53 -8.69 -30.14 -4.50
N TYR A 54 -9.23 -30.84 -3.50
CA TYR A 54 -8.94 -30.65 -2.09
C TYR A 54 -8.63 -31.98 -1.38
N PRO A 55 -7.50 -32.63 -1.73
CA PRO A 55 -7.09 -33.87 -1.08
C PRO A 55 -6.78 -33.67 0.40
N MET A 56 -6.82 -34.76 1.17
CA MET A 56 -6.57 -34.78 2.62
C MET A 56 -5.29 -34.04 3.03
N ALA A 57 -4.21 -34.14 2.25
CA ALA A 57 -2.95 -33.44 2.55
C ALA A 57 -3.12 -31.91 2.56
N LEU A 58 -3.90 -31.35 1.63
CA LEU A 58 -4.20 -29.91 1.63
C LEU A 58 -5.12 -29.54 2.79
N ALA A 59 -6.10 -30.39 3.12
CA ALA A 59 -6.97 -30.16 4.26
C ALA A 59 -6.20 -30.15 5.59
N LEU A 60 -5.22 -31.05 5.74
CA LEU A 60 -4.34 -31.07 6.91
C LEU A 60 -3.47 -29.81 6.99
N SER A 61 -2.92 -29.37 5.86
CA SER A 61 -2.15 -28.12 5.79
C SER A 61 -2.98 -26.90 6.21
N ASP A 62 -4.23 -26.80 5.74
CA ASP A 62 -5.11 -25.69 6.12
C ASP A 62 -5.46 -25.73 7.62
N LEU A 63 -5.61 -26.93 8.20
CA LEU A 63 -5.81 -27.11 9.64
C LEU A 63 -4.59 -26.68 10.47
N GLU A 64 -3.38 -27.02 10.01
CA GLU A 64 -2.14 -26.54 10.63
C GLU A 64 -2.04 -25.01 10.57
N GLU A 65 -2.42 -24.40 9.45
CA GLU A 65 -2.44 -22.95 9.31
C GLU A 65 -3.47 -22.30 10.25
N TYR A 66 -4.65 -22.90 10.39
CA TYR A 66 -5.66 -22.47 11.37
C TYR A 66 -5.15 -22.59 12.82
N TYR A 67 -4.42 -23.66 13.15
CA TYR A 67 -3.79 -23.81 14.46
C TYR A 67 -2.77 -22.70 14.71
N ARG A 68 -1.81 -22.52 13.78
CA ARG A 68 -0.74 -21.50 13.87
C ARG A 68 -1.29 -20.08 13.96
N ALA A 69 -2.37 -19.78 13.23
CA ALA A 69 -3.06 -18.50 13.27
C ALA A 69 -3.55 -18.10 14.67
N GLY A 70 -3.82 -19.08 15.54
CA GLY A 70 -4.23 -18.88 16.92
C GLY A 70 -3.09 -18.90 17.94
N THR A 71 -1.85 -18.66 17.52
CA THR A 71 -0.69 -18.59 18.42
C THR A 71 -0.16 -17.17 18.52
N ILE A 72 0.52 -16.81 19.61
CA ILE A 72 1.13 -15.47 19.77
C ILE A 72 2.16 -15.19 18.66
N PRO A 73 3.09 -16.11 18.30
CA PRO A 73 4.01 -15.88 17.20
C PRO A 73 3.28 -15.67 15.86
N GLY A 74 2.23 -16.46 15.58
CA GLY A 74 1.43 -16.29 14.37
C GLY A 74 0.70 -14.95 14.31
N ALA A 75 0.19 -14.47 15.46
CA ALA A 75 -0.44 -13.16 15.57
C ALA A 75 0.54 -12.01 15.31
N LEU A 76 1.72 -12.07 15.93
CA LEU A 76 2.78 -11.07 15.75
C LEU A 76 3.28 -11.03 14.30
N LEU A 77 3.54 -12.18 13.68
CA LEU A 77 3.99 -12.24 12.28
C LEU A 77 2.97 -11.60 11.32
N LYS A 78 1.68 -11.91 11.49
CA LYS A 78 0.64 -11.36 10.61
C LYS A 78 0.42 -9.86 10.84
N ALA A 79 0.50 -9.41 12.10
CA ALA A 79 0.45 -7.99 12.43
C ALA A 79 1.64 -7.24 11.81
N GLN A 80 2.85 -7.77 11.92
CA GLN A 80 4.05 -7.18 11.31
C GLN A 80 3.93 -7.10 9.80
N ALA A 81 3.50 -8.18 9.13
CA ALA A 81 3.30 -8.17 7.68
C ALA A 81 2.28 -7.11 7.24
N THR A 82 1.19 -6.95 7.99
CA THR A 82 0.17 -5.93 7.73
C THR A 82 0.73 -4.51 7.89
N ILE A 83 1.49 -4.28 8.96
CA ILE A 83 2.14 -2.98 9.24
C ILE A 83 3.15 -2.66 8.14
N SER A 84 4.02 -3.61 7.78
CA SER A 84 5.02 -3.41 6.73
C SER A 84 4.39 -3.15 5.35
N ALA A 85 3.28 -3.82 5.02
CA ALA A 85 2.54 -3.54 3.79
C ALA A 85 1.92 -2.13 3.79
N ALA A 86 1.34 -1.71 4.91
CA ALA A 86 0.79 -0.36 5.05
C ALA A 86 1.88 0.72 5.01
N GLU A 87 3.04 0.46 5.63
CA GLU A 87 4.20 1.35 5.59
C GLU A 87 4.74 1.50 4.17
N GLN A 88 4.90 0.39 3.44
CA GLN A 88 5.34 0.43 2.04
C GLN A 88 4.35 1.20 1.18
N SER A 89 3.03 0.96 1.34
CA SER A 89 2.00 1.71 0.61
C SER A 89 2.08 3.21 0.92
N ALA A 90 2.24 3.59 2.18
CA ALA A 90 2.35 5.00 2.57
C ALA A 90 3.64 5.65 2.01
N GLN A 91 4.72 4.88 1.91
CA GLN A 91 5.98 5.36 1.33
C GLN A 91 5.88 5.53 -0.19
N ASP A 92 5.18 4.61 -0.87
CA ASP A 92 4.88 4.72 -2.29
C ASP A 92 3.99 5.93 -2.55
N ASP A 93 2.92 6.12 -1.77
CA ASP A 93 2.04 7.29 -1.84
C ASP A 93 2.81 8.60 -1.60
N LYS A 94 3.75 8.61 -0.65
CA LYS A 94 4.62 9.75 -0.39
C LYS A 94 5.57 10.02 -1.55
N GLN A 95 6.15 8.99 -2.17
CA GLN A 95 6.99 9.15 -3.35
C GLN A 95 6.19 9.69 -4.53
N GLU A 96 4.98 9.18 -4.76
CA GLU A 96 4.08 9.71 -5.78
C GLU A 96 3.76 11.19 -5.48
N ALA A 97 3.39 11.54 -4.24
CA ALA A 97 3.12 12.92 -3.84
C ALA A 97 4.32 13.87 -3.98
N ILE A 98 5.54 13.41 -3.70
CA ILE A 98 6.78 14.19 -3.93
C ILE A 98 7.03 14.40 -5.41
N VAL A 99 6.82 13.38 -6.26
CA VAL A 99 6.88 13.53 -7.72
C VAL A 99 5.83 14.52 -8.23
N TYR A 100 4.66 14.58 -7.60
CA TYR A 100 3.63 15.58 -7.89
C TYR A 100 3.94 17.00 -7.39
N GLN A 101 5.09 17.28 -6.76
CA GLN A 101 5.58 18.66 -6.56
C GLN A 101 6.09 19.26 -7.89
N ILE A 102 5.11 19.48 -8.77
CA ILE A 102 4.94 20.46 -9.84
C ILE A 102 6.26 21.05 -10.40
N SER A 103 6.80 20.39 -11.42
CA SER A 103 7.63 21.08 -12.41
C SER A 103 6.92 22.33 -12.95
N LYS A 104 7.66 23.42 -13.16
CA LYS A 104 7.15 24.69 -13.73
C LYS A 104 7.37 24.80 -15.25
N ALA A 105 7.85 23.74 -15.91
CA ALA A 105 8.16 23.78 -17.34
C ALA A 105 6.87 23.98 -18.19
N PRO A 106 6.87 24.91 -19.18
CA PRO A 106 5.68 25.24 -19.95
C PRO A 106 5.01 24.04 -20.64
N ALA A 107 5.81 23.14 -21.22
CA ALA A 107 5.31 21.95 -21.89
C ALA A 107 4.61 20.96 -20.95
N GLN A 108 5.15 20.79 -19.74
CA GLN A 108 4.59 19.94 -18.71
C GLN A 108 3.32 20.56 -18.09
N VAL A 109 3.23 21.88 -18.02
CA VAL A 109 1.97 22.58 -17.67
C VAL A 109 0.91 22.35 -18.76
N LEU A 110 1.26 22.47 -20.04
CA LEU A 110 0.34 22.24 -21.15
C LEU A 110 -0.16 20.80 -21.20
N LEU A 111 0.74 19.82 -21.01
CA LEU A 111 0.38 18.41 -20.92
C LEU A 111 -0.54 18.12 -19.72
N ARG A 112 -0.26 18.68 -18.54
CA ARG A 112 -1.17 18.53 -17.37
C ARG A 112 -2.53 19.16 -17.61
N ASN A 113 -2.58 20.37 -18.16
CA ASN A 113 -3.83 21.04 -18.47
C ASN A 113 -4.62 20.31 -19.55
N ALA A 114 -3.95 19.67 -20.51
CA ALA A 114 -4.58 18.83 -21.53
C ALA A 114 -5.13 17.53 -20.94
N LEU A 115 -4.49 16.96 -19.90
CA LEU A 115 -4.83 15.71 -19.23
C LEU A 115 -5.82 15.85 -18.06
N ALA A 116 -6.05 17.07 -17.55
CA ALA A 116 -7.00 17.32 -16.46
C ALA A 116 -8.47 17.31 -16.94
N PRO A 117 -9.42 16.83 -16.12
CA PRO A 117 -10.84 16.83 -16.47
C PRO A 117 -11.35 18.26 -16.63
N GLY A 118 -11.66 18.64 -17.88
CA GLY A 118 -12.07 19.99 -18.28
C GLY A 118 -11.10 20.72 -19.23
N GLY A 119 -9.92 20.16 -19.50
CA GLY A 119 -9.06 20.60 -20.61
C GLY A 119 -9.58 20.14 -21.97
N LYS A 120 -8.85 20.40 -23.07
CA LYS A 120 -9.07 19.80 -24.40
C LYS A 120 -8.84 18.26 -24.41
N TYR A 121 -9.14 17.59 -23.30
CA TYR A 121 -9.00 16.16 -23.11
C TYR A 121 -10.00 15.44 -24.01
N ASN A 122 -9.47 14.64 -24.93
CA ASN A 122 -10.22 13.66 -25.68
C ASN A 122 -9.54 12.30 -25.46
N THR A 123 -10.31 11.23 -25.36
CA THR A 123 -9.81 9.83 -25.31
C THR A 123 -8.84 9.52 -26.46
N GLU A 124 -8.92 10.28 -27.56
CA GLU A 124 -8.00 10.22 -28.68
C GLU A 124 -6.60 10.79 -28.38
N LEU A 125 -6.50 11.84 -27.54
CA LEU A 125 -5.25 12.46 -27.14
C LEU A 125 -4.47 11.53 -26.20
N GLU A 126 -5.17 10.88 -25.27
CA GLU A 126 -4.61 9.85 -24.40
C GLU A 126 -4.04 8.68 -25.21
N LYS A 127 -4.76 8.21 -26.24
CA LYS A 127 -4.28 7.16 -27.15
C LYS A 127 -3.05 7.59 -27.92
N LYS A 128 -3.01 8.81 -28.46
CA LYS A 128 -1.84 9.34 -29.18
C LYS A 128 -0.62 9.46 -28.26
N LEU A 129 -0.82 9.92 -27.03
CA LEU A 129 0.22 10.04 -26.03
C LEU A 129 0.77 8.67 -25.60
N LEU A 130 -0.09 7.66 -25.45
CA LEU A 130 0.32 6.29 -25.16
C LEU A 130 1.06 5.63 -26.33
N ILE A 131 0.71 5.97 -27.58
CA ILE A 131 1.43 5.51 -28.77
C ILE A 131 2.82 6.17 -28.81
N ALA A 132 2.89 7.49 -28.64
CA ALA A 132 4.16 8.22 -28.59
C ALA A 132 5.08 7.69 -27.48
N LEU A 133 4.53 7.40 -26.29
CA LEU A 133 5.29 6.81 -25.19
C LEU A 133 5.84 5.41 -25.52
N LYS A 134 5.09 4.59 -26.27
CA LYS A 134 5.56 3.27 -26.72
C LYS A 134 6.67 3.35 -27.77
N SER A 135 6.77 4.46 -28.50
CA SER A 135 7.85 4.71 -29.46
C SER A 135 9.20 4.99 -28.78
N HIS A 136 9.22 5.27 -27.47
CA HIS A 136 10.42 5.41 -26.65
C HIS A 136 10.56 4.20 -25.70
N PRO A 137 11.05 3.03 -26.19
CA PRO A 137 11.13 1.80 -25.40
C PRO A 137 12.10 1.88 -24.19
N ASP A 138 12.96 2.89 -24.15
CA ASP A 138 13.95 3.11 -23.09
C ASP A 138 13.36 3.77 -21.83
N VAL A 139 12.16 4.33 -21.93
CA VAL A 139 11.51 5.08 -20.84
C VAL A 139 10.45 4.19 -20.16
N LYS A 140 10.87 3.43 -19.14
CA LYS A 140 9.96 2.62 -18.28
C LYS A 140 9.31 3.44 -17.16
N VAL A 141 8.93 4.69 -17.44
CA VAL A 141 8.44 5.63 -16.43
C VAL A 141 6.97 5.93 -16.71
N LYS A 142 6.12 5.90 -15.66
CA LYS A 142 4.68 6.22 -15.80
C LYS A 142 4.53 7.62 -16.40
N LEU A 143 3.57 7.79 -17.32
CA LEU A 143 3.27 9.08 -17.96
C LEU A 143 3.07 10.23 -16.96
N ALA A 144 2.40 9.95 -15.84
CA ALA A 144 2.17 10.92 -14.77
C ALA A 144 3.48 11.53 -14.23
N VAL A 145 4.56 10.73 -14.17
CA VAL A 145 5.88 11.16 -13.71
C VAL A 145 6.57 12.03 -14.77
N ILE A 146 6.49 11.67 -16.05
CA ILE A 146 7.08 12.47 -17.16
C ILE A 146 6.46 13.87 -17.25
N VAL A 147 5.16 13.94 -16.97
CA VAL A 147 4.37 15.16 -17.03
C VAL A 147 4.51 16.04 -15.77
N SER A 148 5.02 15.49 -14.66
CA SER A 148 5.12 16.20 -13.37
C SER A 148 6.56 16.48 -12.91
N ASP A 149 7.52 15.62 -13.25
CA ASP A 149 8.91 15.69 -12.80
C ASP A 149 9.75 16.61 -13.73
N PRO A 150 10.46 17.62 -13.19
CA PRO A 150 11.30 18.54 -13.96
C PRO A 150 12.40 17.85 -14.79
N ARG A 151 12.86 16.67 -14.37
CA ARG A 151 13.95 15.92 -15.02
C ARG A 151 13.59 15.44 -16.42
N TYR A 152 12.29 15.27 -16.71
CA TYR A 152 11.80 14.83 -18.01
C TYR A 152 11.18 15.98 -18.81
N SER A 153 11.56 17.23 -18.51
CA SER A 153 11.01 18.41 -19.19
C SER A 153 11.31 18.47 -20.69
N GLU A 154 12.45 17.95 -21.14
CA GLU A 154 12.80 17.83 -22.57
C GLU A 154 11.96 16.75 -23.27
N LEU A 155 11.85 15.55 -22.67
CA LEU A 155 10.99 14.48 -23.18
C LEU A 155 9.51 14.89 -23.21
N ALA A 156 9.06 15.65 -22.21
CA ALA A 156 7.73 16.23 -22.19
C ALA A 156 7.53 17.28 -23.30
N ALA A 157 8.56 18.05 -23.67
CA ALA A 157 8.48 19.00 -24.77
C ALA A 157 8.46 18.29 -26.14
N GLU A 158 9.16 17.18 -26.29
CA GLU A 158 9.11 16.31 -27.48
C GLU A 158 7.74 15.65 -27.63
N LEU A 159 7.23 15.02 -26.56
CA LEU A 159 5.89 14.44 -26.54
C LEU A 159 4.79 15.48 -26.79
N ALA A 160 4.96 16.71 -26.28
CA ALA A 160 4.03 17.81 -26.55
C ALA A 160 4.07 18.30 -28.02
N ARG A 161 5.21 18.19 -28.70
CA ARG A 161 5.34 18.48 -30.13
C ARG A 161 4.72 17.38 -30.98
N ASP A 162 4.97 16.11 -30.65
CA ASP A 162 4.43 14.95 -31.38
C ASP A 162 2.90 14.91 -31.40
N ILE A 163 2.27 15.39 -30.34
CA ILE A 163 0.80 15.50 -30.26
C ILE A 163 0.27 16.86 -30.73
N GLY A 164 1.13 17.77 -31.21
CA GLY A 164 0.76 19.08 -31.76
C GLY A 164 0.29 20.10 -30.74
N LEU A 165 0.68 19.97 -29.46
CA LEU A 165 0.35 20.90 -28.38
C LEU A 165 1.29 22.12 -28.32
N ILE A 166 2.46 22.03 -28.96
CA ILE A 166 3.48 23.09 -29.09
C ILE A 166 4.03 23.02 -30.53
N PRO A 167 4.32 24.17 -31.19
CA PRO A 167 4.98 24.17 -32.50
C PRO A 167 6.41 23.60 -32.48
#